data_AF-A0A1S7UL97-F1
#
_entry.id   AF-A0A1S7UL97-F1
#
_cell.length_a   1.000
_cell.length_b   1.000
_cell.length_c   1.000
_cell.angle_alpha   90.00
_cell.angle_beta   90.00
_cell.angle_gamma   90.00
#
_symmetry.space_group_name_H-M   'P 1'
#
loop_
_entity.id
_entity.type
_entity.pdbx_description
1 polymer ?
#
loop_
_entity_poly.entity_id
_entity_poly.type
_entity_poly.pdbx_seq_one_letter_code
_entity_poly.pdbx_strand_id
1 'polypeptide(L)'
;MGLYTEPRPNAYALGQIFDFPTSSGSTRAIAVSSEAGQILTSLFSVLLTLAFIAAWKLASLICYYLWHEDVRYLVEQSESGDVARFITSFITIPWTVPSASPKQTQNPEGNHAKRRVGLFLFSVSFFIASVAAGILVPALLIIGSAAPAQPDAVYFPEEPTTRGGAEGLKYQALKAPAAMRAVGAAQAGLADSVSVNMRPIPAGEKPILQVDYSYEITGRDFGLQKLSGLVQTVKGSCITEYDWLTDHNDMGDYYTLWGMANQTVAVYATEAINPPWATMHLHPNTAYSSYTTGNNSYAILVHSAGRTSYTASSDPWYTTYVPIGSNQTRNGGPNEVLSGRPALSCWQKDSWSFKGQVVESVFHLSDLKGLDLPPSWDDFLRGQFVAPKILDIGISLDCATLVSATTHLNQVFDAQSSSLFVDMQRLIRTAFVASRDIFKESTMVTERYNIANAATNPQGRPKDRVAEFVLTTSVVSTLSIPVLVTVPVIFLVLCVLAAIPWPYKTRQRERRINP
;
A
#
# COMPACT_ATOMS: atom_id res chain seq x y z
N MET A 1 2.31 -4.11 5.42
CA MET A 1 3.54 -4.47 4.67
C MET A 1 3.41 -5.93 4.28
N GLY A 2 3.33 -6.23 2.98
CA GLY A 2 3.08 -7.60 2.50
C GLY A 2 4.36 -8.43 2.51
N LEU A 3 4.52 -9.31 3.50
CA LEU A 3 5.70 -10.17 3.70
C LEU A 3 5.99 -11.13 2.52
N TYR A 4 5.07 -11.26 1.56
CA TYR A 4 5.05 -12.35 0.58
C TYR A 4 5.48 -11.96 -0.84
N THR A 5 5.84 -10.69 -1.10
CA THR A 5 6.08 -10.20 -2.47
C THR A 5 7.17 -9.13 -2.55
N GLU A 6 8.33 -9.39 -1.95
CA GLU A 6 9.46 -8.45 -2.02
C GLU A 6 10.02 -8.36 -3.46
N PRO A 7 10.17 -7.14 -4.02
CA PRO A 7 10.85 -6.94 -5.30
C PRO A 7 12.30 -7.44 -5.25
N ARG A 8 12.86 -7.81 -6.39
CA ARG A 8 14.28 -8.19 -6.48
C ARG A 8 15.17 -6.97 -6.17
N PRO A 9 16.40 -7.18 -5.65
CA PRO A 9 17.29 -6.06 -5.33
C PRO A 9 17.63 -5.13 -6.50
N ASN A 10 17.54 -5.62 -7.74
CA ASN A 10 17.76 -4.84 -8.96
C ASN A 10 16.46 -4.23 -9.55
N ALA A 11 15.34 -4.34 -8.86
CA ALA A 11 14.06 -3.77 -9.29
C ALA A 11 13.90 -2.30 -8.89
N TYR A 12 14.71 -1.81 -7.95
CA TYR A 12 14.63 -0.47 -7.40
C TYR A 12 16.01 0.19 -7.29
N ALA A 13 16.05 1.52 -7.33
CA ALA A 13 17.26 2.30 -7.19
C ALA A 13 17.43 2.88 -5.79
N LEU A 14 18.65 2.77 -5.24
CA LEU A 14 19.05 3.37 -3.96
C LEU A 14 19.96 4.58 -4.19
N GLY A 15 19.98 5.51 -3.23
CA GLY A 15 20.81 6.72 -3.26
C GLY A 15 20.34 7.80 -4.24
N GLN A 16 19.22 7.58 -4.94
CA GLN A 16 18.65 8.55 -5.86
C GLN A 16 17.56 9.39 -5.17
N ILE A 17 17.54 10.68 -5.50
CA ILE A 17 16.48 11.59 -5.06
C ILE A 17 15.24 11.36 -5.92
N PHE A 18 14.09 11.20 -5.27
CA PHE A 18 12.82 10.98 -5.95
C PHE A 18 11.66 11.64 -5.20
N ASP A 19 10.49 11.63 -5.82
CA ASP A 19 9.28 12.21 -5.27
C ASP A 19 8.44 11.09 -4.63
N PHE A 20 8.46 10.97 -3.31
CA PHE A 20 7.73 9.94 -2.57
C PHE A 20 6.26 10.33 -2.41
N PRO A 21 5.29 9.48 -2.83
CA PRO A 21 3.87 9.81 -2.74
C PRO A 21 3.34 9.69 -1.30
N THR A 22 2.88 10.80 -0.74
CA THR A 22 2.22 10.89 0.58
C THR A 22 0.75 11.28 0.44
N SER A 23 -0.02 11.20 1.53
CA SER A 23 -1.43 11.63 1.54
C SER A 23 -1.61 13.12 1.27
N SER A 24 -0.62 13.95 1.61
CA SER A 24 -0.64 15.41 1.38
C SER A 24 0.00 15.83 0.05
N GLY A 25 0.43 14.90 -0.80
CA GLY A 25 1.15 15.17 -2.05
C GLY A 25 2.49 14.45 -2.13
N SER A 26 3.33 14.80 -3.10
CA SER A 26 4.68 14.23 -3.19
C SER A 26 5.68 14.96 -2.28
N THR A 27 6.60 14.23 -1.66
CA THR A 27 7.68 14.79 -0.83
C THR A 27 9.04 14.34 -1.36
N ARG A 28 10.00 15.25 -1.43
CA ARG A 28 11.37 14.94 -1.87
C ARG A 28 12.05 13.99 -0.88
N ALA A 29 12.49 12.84 -1.39
CA ALA A 29 13.03 11.77 -0.58
C ALA A 29 14.24 11.10 -1.22
N ILE A 30 14.98 10.34 -0.41
CA ILE A 30 16.06 9.48 -0.86
C ILE A 30 15.87 8.07 -0.28
N ALA A 31 16.03 7.05 -1.11
CA ALA A 31 15.90 5.66 -0.69
C ALA A 31 17.28 5.11 -0.29
N VAL A 32 17.37 4.49 0.88
CA VAL A 32 18.58 3.81 1.37
C VAL A 32 18.22 2.41 1.87
N SER A 33 19.21 1.55 2.07
CA SER A 33 18.95 0.26 2.73
C SER A 33 18.37 0.48 4.12
N SER A 34 17.53 -0.45 4.57
CA SER A 34 16.90 -0.39 5.91
C SER A 34 17.94 -0.20 7.02
N GLU A 35 19.07 -0.92 6.93
CA GLU A 35 20.22 -0.81 7.84
C GLU A 35 20.83 0.59 7.84
N ALA A 36 21.13 1.16 6.67
CA ALA A 36 21.66 2.52 6.58
C ALA A 36 20.66 3.56 7.11
N GLY A 37 19.36 3.35 6.88
CA GLY A 37 18.29 4.20 7.42
C GLY A 37 18.28 4.20 8.96
N GLN A 38 18.45 3.05 9.60
CA GLN A 38 18.54 2.93 11.07
C GLN A 38 19.79 3.64 11.61
N ILE A 39 20.94 3.44 10.96
CA ILE A 39 22.18 4.13 11.34
C ILE A 39 22.01 5.64 11.23
N LEU A 40 21.47 6.15 10.12
CA LEU A 40 21.23 7.58 9.92
C LEU A 40 20.24 8.14 10.94
N THR A 41 19.18 7.40 11.27
CA THR A 41 18.22 7.82 12.30
C THR A 41 18.90 7.95 13.67
N SER A 42 19.77 7.01 14.04
CA SER A 42 20.55 7.08 15.28
C SER A 42 21.50 8.29 15.30
N LEU A 43 22.20 8.55 14.19
CA LEU A 43 23.08 9.70 14.03
C LEU A 43 22.32 11.02 14.16
N PHE A 44 21.12 11.11 13.58
CA PHE A 44 20.27 12.30 13.68
C PHE A 44 19.77 12.55 15.10
N SER A 45 19.49 11.50 15.88
CA SER A 45 19.16 11.64 17.31
C SER A 45 20.33 12.26 18.09
N VAL A 46 21.56 11.81 17.82
CA VAL A 46 22.77 12.38 18.42
C VAL A 46 22.98 13.83 17.99
N LEU A 47 22.91 14.12 16.69
CA LEU A 47 23.05 15.49 16.16
C LEU A 47 22.04 16.46 16.77
N LEU A 48 20.79 16.01 16.92
CA LEU A 48 19.74 16.84 17.51
C LEU A 48 20.02 17.08 19.01
N THR A 49 20.45 16.06 19.74
CA THR A 49 20.86 16.20 21.14
C THR A 49 21.99 17.22 21.28
N LEU A 50 23.01 17.17 20.41
CA LEU A 50 24.09 18.16 20.36
C LEU A 50 23.58 19.56 20.00
N ALA A 51 22.60 19.66 19.09
CA ALA A 51 21.96 20.93 18.74
C ALA A 51 21.25 21.56 19.95
N PHE A 52 20.53 20.77 20.75
CA PHE A 52 19.91 21.26 21.98
C PHE A 52 20.93 21.70 23.03
N ILE A 53 22.08 21.02 23.14
CA ILE A 53 23.17 21.46 24.02
C ILE A 53 23.72 22.83 23.54
N ALA A 54 23.92 23.01 22.24
CA ALA A 54 24.36 24.30 21.69
C ALA A 54 23.31 25.41 21.88
N ALA A 55 22.02 25.10 21.66
CA ALA A 55 20.91 26.01 21.89
C ALA A 55 20.77 26.39 23.38
N TRP A 56 20.97 25.45 24.30
CA TRP A 56 20.96 25.74 25.74
C TRP A 56 22.08 26.70 26.12
N LYS A 57 23.30 26.49 25.59
CA LYS A 57 24.41 27.42 25.80
C LYS A 57 24.04 28.83 25.33
N LEU A 58 23.44 28.98 24.16
CA LEU A 58 22.96 30.27 23.66
C LEU A 58 21.87 30.87 24.56
N ALA A 59 20.89 30.07 24.98
CA ALA A 59 19.85 30.52 25.89
C ALA A 59 20.45 31.02 27.21
N SER A 60 21.39 30.28 27.79
CA SER A 60 22.08 30.66 29.03
C SER A 60 22.87 31.97 28.88
N LEU A 61 23.52 32.19 27.73
CA LEU A 61 24.20 33.45 27.40
C LEU A 61 23.22 34.62 27.30
N ILE A 62 22.10 34.45 26.58
CA ILE A 62 21.06 35.48 26.46
C ILE A 62 20.49 35.83 27.85
N CYS A 63 20.22 34.81 28.66
CA CYS A 63 19.75 34.95 30.04
C CYS A 63 20.75 35.75 30.90
N TYR A 64 22.05 35.51 30.74
CA TYR A 64 23.11 36.24 31.43
C TYR A 64 23.12 37.74 31.11
N TYR A 65 22.89 38.10 29.84
CA TYR A 65 22.87 39.51 29.39
C TYR A 65 21.59 40.24 29.78
N LEU A 66 20.44 39.57 29.72
CA LEU A 66 19.14 40.20 29.95
C LEU A 66 18.74 40.30 31.43
N TRP A 67 19.35 39.52 32.33
CA TRP A 67 18.90 39.43 33.72
C TRP A 67 19.88 39.98 34.78
N HIS A 68 19.30 40.27 35.96
CA HIS A 68 19.92 40.88 37.15
C HIS A 68 20.95 39.94 37.82
N GLU A 69 21.80 40.48 38.71
CA GLU A 69 22.96 39.79 39.29
C GLU A 69 22.66 38.40 39.91
N ASP A 70 21.50 38.22 40.55
CA ASP A 70 21.12 36.93 41.16
C ASP A 70 21.02 35.78 40.16
N VAL A 71 20.58 36.07 38.93
CA VAL A 71 20.45 35.05 37.88
C VAL A 71 21.79 34.79 37.21
N ARG A 72 22.65 35.81 37.14
CA ARG A 72 24.02 35.66 36.66
C ARG A 72 24.80 34.65 37.50
N TYR A 73 24.64 34.68 38.83
CA TYR A 73 25.29 33.71 39.71
C TYR A 73 24.89 32.26 39.38
N LEU A 74 23.59 32.00 39.17
CA LEU A 74 23.09 30.66 38.83
C LEU A 74 23.58 30.20 37.45
N VAL A 75 23.68 31.11 36.49
CA VAL A 75 24.22 30.81 35.15
C VAL A 75 25.74 30.60 35.19
N GLU A 76 26.48 31.36 36.00
CA GLU A 76 27.93 31.19 36.21
C GLU A 76 28.26 29.86 36.89
N GLN A 77 27.46 29.44 37.88
CA GLN A 77 27.64 28.15 38.54
C GLN A 77 27.34 26.96 37.60
N SER A 78 26.54 27.20 36.56
CA SER A 78 26.23 26.28 35.48
C SER A 78 27.30 26.21 34.38
N GLU A 79 28.56 26.52 34.72
CA GLU A 79 29.74 26.63 33.84
C GLU A 79 29.92 25.49 32.80
N SER A 80 29.27 24.33 32.97
CA SER A 80 29.33 23.19 32.05
C SER A 80 28.39 23.23 30.83
N GLY A 81 27.46 24.18 30.72
CA GLY A 81 26.51 24.21 29.60
C GLY A 81 25.61 22.97 29.51
N ASP A 82 25.41 22.28 30.63
CA ASP A 82 24.63 21.05 30.77
C ASP A 82 23.33 21.38 31.51
N VAL A 83 22.20 21.19 30.83
CA VAL A 83 20.84 21.46 31.35
C VAL A 83 20.58 20.63 32.61
N ALA A 84 21.02 19.37 32.64
CA ALA A 84 20.77 18.49 33.78
C ALA A 84 21.50 19.00 35.03
N ARG A 85 22.73 19.48 34.87
CA ARG A 85 23.49 20.11 35.95
C ARG A 85 22.88 21.43 36.41
N PHE A 86 22.32 22.22 35.49
CA PHE A 86 21.58 23.43 35.86
C PHE A 86 20.36 23.09 36.73
N ILE A 87 19.56 22.10 36.32
CA ILE A 87 18.37 21.64 37.06
C ILE A 87 18.77 21.08 38.43
N THR A 88 19.79 20.22 38.52
CA THR A 88 20.23 19.65 39.81
C THR A 88 20.83 20.71 40.74
N SER A 89 21.55 21.70 40.21
CA SER A 89 22.03 22.85 41.00
C SER A 89 20.85 23.66 41.53
N PHE A 90 19.82 23.88 40.71
CA PHE A 90 18.61 24.60 41.12
C PHE A 90 17.83 23.89 42.24
N ILE A 91 17.85 22.55 42.26
CA ILE A 91 17.17 21.74 43.29
C ILE A 91 18.01 21.68 44.58
N THR A 92 19.34 21.63 44.47
CA THR A 92 20.24 21.42 45.61
C THR A 92 20.65 22.71 46.32
N ILE A 93 20.58 23.87 45.66
CA ILE A 93 20.83 25.16 46.32
C ILE A 93 19.71 25.41 47.34
N PRO A 94 20.02 25.55 48.64
CA PRO A 94 19.03 25.88 49.63
C PRO A 94 18.38 27.21 49.23
N TRP A 95 17.04 27.20 49.08
CA TRP A 95 16.25 28.37 48.68
C TRP A 95 16.43 29.57 49.64
N THR A 96 17.07 29.33 50.78
CA THR A 96 17.54 30.27 51.77
C THR A 96 19.03 30.62 51.55
N VAL A 97 19.37 31.35 50.49
CA VAL A 97 20.66 32.09 50.48
C VAL A 97 20.40 33.43 51.16
N PRO A 98 20.93 33.69 52.37
CA PRO A 98 20.84 35.01 52.98
C PRO A 98 21.63 35.96 52.09
N SER A 99 20.98 37.03 51.64
CA SER A 99 21.67 38.13 50.97
C SER A 99 22.70 38.70 51.94
N ALA A 100 23.98 38.36 51.75
CA ALA A 100 25.10 38.89 52.53
C ALA A 100 25.48 40.33 52.09
N SER A 101 24.50 41.11 51.60
CA SER A 101 24.65 42.54 51.37
C SER A 101 23.70 43.30 52.31
N PRO A 102 24.21 43.88 53.42
CA PRO A 102 23.39 44.52 54.44
C PRO A 102 22.83 45.90 54.03
N LYS A 103 22.78 46.23 52.73
CA LYS A 103 22.27 47.52 52.25
C LYS A 103 21.52 47.38 50.93
N GLN A 104 20.33 46.79 50.93
CA GLN A 104 19.35 47.14 49.90
C GLN A 104 17.91 47.05 50.39
N THR A 105 17.22 48.15 50.09
CA THR A 105 15.90 48.61 50.53
C THR A 105 14.74 47.66 50.24
N GLN A 106 13.71 47.81 51.09
CA GLN A 106 12.41 47.15 51.04
C GLN A 106 11.74 47.19 49.64
N ASN A 107 11.27 46.00 49.23
CA ASN A 107 10.43 45.60 48.08
C ASN A 107 11.05 45.37 46.68
N PRO A 108 10.69 44.28 45.95
CA PRO A 108 9.74 43.20 46.28
C PRO A 108 10.39 41.79 46.24
N GLU A 109 10.55 41.13 47.39
CA GLU A 109 11.01 39.73 47.49
C GLU A 109 10.16 38.76 46.63
N GLY A 110 8.88 39.08 46.41
CA GLY A 110 7.98 38.27 45.59
C GLY A 110 8.33 38.19 44.10
N ASN A 111 9.09 39.13 43.55
CA ASN A 111 9.41 39.14 42.11
C ASN A 111 10.64 38.28 41.78
N HIS A 112 11.56 38.11 42.73
CA HIS A 112 12.74 37.24 42.58
C HIS A 112 12.37 35.76 42.64
N ALA A 113 11.47 35.37 43.56
CA ALA A 113 10.95 34.01 43.65
C ALA A 113 10.21 33.59 42.36
N LYS A 114 9.34 34.47 41.83
CA LYS A 114 8.63 34.22 40.55
C LYS A 114 9.59 34.05 39.37
N ARG A 115 10.65 34.87 39.28
CA ARG A 115 11.68 34.75 38.23
C ARG A 115 12.46 33.43 38.32
N ARG A 116 12.81 33.00 39.54
CA ARG A 116 13.49 31.71 39.76
C ARG A 116 12.62 30.53 39.38
N VAL A 117 11.35 30.51 39.80
CA VAL A 117 10.39 29.47 39.38
C VAL A 117 10.21 29.47 37.86
N GLY A 118 10.12 30.64 37.22
CA GLY A 118 10.03 30.74 35.76
C GLY A 118 11.24 30.15 35.04
N LEU A 119 12.45 30.43 35.52
CA LEU A 119 13.71 29.85 35.01
C LEU A 119 13.77 28.33 35.15
N PHE A 120 13.32 27.81 36.29
CA PHE A 120 13.24 26.37 36.53
C PHE A 120 12.23 25.71 35.59
N LEU A 121 11.04 26.28 35.44
CA LEU A 121 10.03 25.76 34.50
C LEU A 121 10.54 25.81 33.06
N PHE A 122 11.26 26.87 32.67
CA PHE A 122 11.90 26.97 31.36
C PHE A 122 12.98 25.90 31.15
N SER A 123 13.86 25.67 32.13
CA SER A 123 14.93 24.66 32.00
C SER A 123 14.38 23.24 31.94
N VAL A 124 13.38 22.91 32.77
CA VAL A 124 12.67 21.63 32.73
C VAL A 124 11.94 21.45 31.39
N SER A 125 11.23 22.49 30.93
CA SER A 125 10.54 22.44 29.63
C SER A 125 11.54 22.26 28.48
N PHE A 126 12.69 22.93 28.52
CA PHE A 126 13.76 22.79 27.54
C PHE A 126 14.36 21.37 27.56
N PHE A 127 14.58 20.81 28.74
CA PHE A 127 15.05 19.43 28.88
C PHE A 127 14.06 18.43 28.29
N ILE A 128 12.79 18.52 28.66
CA ILE A 128 11.72 17.65 28.13
C ILE A 128 11.63 17.82 26.60
N ALA A 129 11.66 19.05 26.10
CA ALA A 129 11.65 19.34 24.67
C ALA A 129 12.86 18.72 23.95
N SER A 130 14.05 18.75 24.56
CA SER A 130 15.26 18.16 23.97
C SER A 130 15.16 16.64 23.85
N VAL A 131 14.68 15.96 24.90
CA VAL A 131 14.48 14.50 24.90
C VAL A 131 13.38 14.13 23.91
N ALA A 132 12.24 14.82 23.95
CA ALA A 132 11.12 14.57 23.05
C ALA A 132 11.52 14.78 21.59
N ALA A 133 12.20 15.89 21.27
CA ALA A 133 12.66 16.16 19.92
C ALA A 133 13.72 15.13 19.47
N GLY A 134 14.63 14.72 20.37
CA GLY A 134 15.65 13.69 20.12
C GLY A 134 15.07 12.32 19.72
N ILE A 135 13.82 12.05 20.08
CA ILE A 135 13.08 10.83 19.73
C ILE A 135 12.18 11.07 18.52
N LEU A 136 11.39 12.15 18.54
CA LEU A 136 10.35 12.41 17.54
C LEU A 136 10.91 12.89 16.19
N VAL A 137 11.93 13.76 16.19
CA VAL A 137 12.47 14.32 14.94
C VAL A 137 13.18 13.25 14.09
N PRO A 138 14.02 12.36 14.65
CA PRO A 138 14.57 11.25 13.87
C PRO A 138 13.49 10.30 13.35
N ALA A 139 12.39 10.10 14.08
CA ALA A 139 11.27 9.31 13.57
C ALA A 139 10.61 9.94 12.34
N LEU A 140 10.64 11.28 12.19
CA LEU A 140 10.20 11.98 10.98
C LEU A 140 11.19 11.87 9.80
N LEU A 141 12.42 11.38 10.05
CA LEU A 141 13.39 11.16 8.98
C LEU A 141 12.93 10.03 8.06
N ILE A 142 12.46 8.91 8.62
CA ILE A 142 11.94 7.78 7.85
C ILE A 142 10.46 8.03 7.53
N ILE A 143 10.17 8.37 6.28
CA ILE A 143 8.78 8.65 5.83
C ILE A 143 8.09 7.44 5.21
N GLY A 144 8.82 6.35 4.97
CA GLY A 144 8.27 5.15 4.37
C GLY A 144 9.32 4.08 4.09
N SER A 145 8.88 3.04 3.39
CA SER A 145 9.70 1.88 3.01
C SER A 145 9.56 1.60 1.51
N ALA A 146 9.83 2.60 0.69
CA ALA A 146 9.78 2.49 -0.77
C ALA A 146 11.00 3.10 -1.46
N ALA A 147 11.32 2.58 -2.63
CA ALA A 147 12.36 3.09 -3.50
C ALA A 147 11.81 3.35 -4.92
N PRO A 148 12.37 4.30 -5.67
CA PRO A 148 12.02 4.47 -7.08
C PRO A 148 12.36 3.19 -7.85
N ALA A 149 11.49 2.81 -8.79
CA ALA A 149 11.73 1.65 -9.64
C ALA A 149 12.97 1.86 -10.51
N GLN A 150 13.71 0.80 -10.79
CA GLN A 150 14.84 0.82 -11.72
C GLN A 150 14.30 0.70 -13.16
N PRO A 151 14.59 1.64 -14.07
CA PRO A 151 14.08 1.61 -15.44
C PRO A 151 14.33 0.30 -16.20
N ASP A 152 15.53 -0.28 -16.04
CA ASP A 152 15.91 -1.53 -16.70
C ASP A 152 15.16 -2.77 -16.19
N ALA A 153 14.50 -2.67 -15.03
CA ALA A 153 13.72 -3.76 -14.46
C ALA A 153 12.26 -3.74 -14.88
N VAL A 154 11.79 -2.66 -15.52
CA VAL A 154 10.37 -2.52 -15.91
C VAL A 154 10.08 -3.34 -17.15
N TYR A 155 9.11 -4.24 -17.04
CA TYR A 155 8.66 -5.10 -18.13
C TYR A 155 7.14 -4.96 -18.32
N PHE A 156 6.75 -4.34 -19.44
CA PHE A 156 5.36 -4.23 -19.89
C PHE A 156 5.15 -5.20 -21.05
N PRO A 157 4.56 -6.40 -20.82
CA PRO A 157 4.37 -7.37 -21.87
C PRO A 157 3.39 -6.84 -22.91
N GLU A 158 3.82 -6.79 -24.16
CA GLU A 158 2.97 -6.40 -25.29
C GLU A 158 1.98 -7.52 -25.61
N GLU A 159 0.70 -7.17 -25.79
CA GLU A 159 -0.32 -8.15 -26.19
C GLU A 159 0.00 -8.64 -27.62
N PRO A 160 0.05 -9.97 -27.87
CA PRO A 160 0.36 -10.48 -29.20
C PRO A 160 -0.71 -10.02 -30.21
N THR A 161 -0.27 -9.49 -31.35
CA THR A 161 -1.14 -9.01 -32.43
C THR A 161 -1.92 -10.14 -33.10
N THR A 162 -1.36 -11.35 -33.09
CA THR A 162 -2.01 -12.58 -33.55
C THR A 162 -2.53 -13.37 -32.36
N ARG A 163 -3.85 -13.52 -32.23
CA ARG A 163 -4.46 -14.42 -31.23
C ARG A 163 -4.37 -15.89 -31.66
N GLY A 164 -3.17 -16.36 -32.01
CA GLY A 164 -2.93 -17.79 -32.08
C GLY A 164 -3.12 -18.39 -30.68
N GLY A 165 -3.81 -19.53 -30.56
CA GLY A 165 -4.14 -20.12 -29.25
C GLY A 165 -2.92 -20.30 -28.35
N ALA A 166 -1.76 -20.68 -28.91
CA ALA A 166 -0.52 -20.85 -28.16
C ALA A 166 0.10 -19.52 -27.68
N GLU A 167 0.01 -18.44 -28.44
CA GLU A 167 0.56 -17.12 -28.06
C GLU A 167 -0.28 -16.48 -26.95
N GLY A 168 -1.60 -16.60 -27.03
CA GLY A 168 -2.52 -16.16 -25.96
C GLY A 168 -2.25 -16.90 -24.65
N LEU A 169 -2.06 -18.23 -24.70
CA LEU A 169 -1.73 -19.02 -23.51
C LEU A 169 -0.36 -18.65 -22.91
N LYS A 170 0.64 -18.37 -23.74
CA LYS A 170 1.96 -17.90 -23.27
C LYS A 170 1.85 -16.53 -22.58
N TYR A 171 1.09 -15.61 -23.17
CA TYR A 171 0.82 -14.30 -22.59
C TYR A 171 0.09 -14.43 -21.25
N GLN A 172 -0.88 -15.32 -21.16
CA GLN A 172 -1.59 -15.59 -19.91
C GLN A 172 -0.68 -16.24 -18.85
N ALA A 173 0.19 -17.16 -19.25
CA ALA A 173 1.17 -17.79 -18.36
C ALA A 173 2.14 -16.79 -17.74
N LEU A 174 2.43 -15.65 -18.39
CA LEU A 174 3.20 -14.55 -17.80
C LEU A 174 2.46 -13.87 -16.64
N LYS A 175 1.13 -13.80 -16.69
CA LYS A 175 0.29 -13.16 -15.66
C LYS A 175 0.06 -14.05 -14.44
N ALA A 176 0.14 -15.38 -14.59
CA ALA A 176 -0.13 -16.35 -13.52
C ALA A 176 0.66 -16.10 -12.22
N PRO A 177 1.98 -15.84 -12.22
CA PRO A 177 2.72 -15.55 -10.98
C PRO A 177 2.23 -14.29 -10.26
N ALA A 178 1.85 -13.25 -11.01
CA ALA A 178 1.30 -12.01 -10.43
C ALA A 178 -0.08 -12.26 -9.81
N ALA A 179 -0.93 -13.05 -10.48
CA ALA A 179 -2.23 -13.46 -9.94
C ALA A 179 -2.09 -14.26 -8.62
N MET A 180 -1.16 -15.22 -8.57
CA MET A 180 -0.89 -16.00 -7.35
C MET A 180 -0.37 -15.14 -6.20
N ARG A 181 0.49 -14.15 -6.48
CA ARG A 181 0.95 -13.16 -5.50
C ARG A 181 -0.19 -12.30 -4.98
N ALA A 182 -1.08 -11.85 -5.87
CA ALA A 182 -2.26 -11.07 -5.50
C ALA A 182 -3.21 -11.87 -4.60
N VAL A 183 -3.40 -13.18 -4.84
CA VAL A 183 -4.18 -14.07 -3.96
C VAL A 183 -3.57 -14.11 -2.56
N GLY A 184 -2.27 -14.38 -2.46
CA GLY A 184 -1.59 -14.47 -1.16
C GLY A 184 -1.65 -13.15 -0.38
N ALA A 185 -1.50 -12.02 -1.07
CA ALA A 185 -1.64 -10.70 -0.46
C ALA A 185 -3.09 -10.38 -0.04
N ALA A 186 -4.09 -10.74 -0.85
CA ALA A 186 -5.50 -10.55 -0.51
C ALA A 186 -5.92 -11.36 0.73
N GLN A 187 -5.41 -12.58 0.87
CA GLN A 187 -5.66 -13.44 2.04
C GLN A 187 -4.96 -12.93 3.30
N ALA A 188 -3.85 -12.20 3.16
CA ALA A 188 -3.12 -11.58 4.28
C ALA A 188 -3.75 -10.26 4.79
N GLY A 189 -4.94 -9.87 4.33
CA GLY A 189 -5.66 -8.68 4.81
C GLY A 189 -5.29 -7.37 4.12
N LEU A 190 -4.61 -7.40 2.98
CA LEU A 190 -4.22 -6.17 2.24
C LEU A 190 -5.37 -5.53 1.43
N ALA A 191 -6.63 -5.95 1.66
CA ALA A 191 -7.81 -5.57 0.89
C ALA A 191 -8.97 -5.04 1.77
N ASP A 192 -8.68 -4.47 2.94
CA ASP A 192 -9.68 -3.94 3.88
C ASP A 192 -10.46 -2.74 3.32
N SER A 193 -9.93 -2.07 2.28
CA SER A 193 -10.61 -0.97 1.57
C SER A 193 -11.64 -1.44 0.53
N VAL A 194 -11.86 -2.75 0.38
CA VAL A 194 -12.79 -3.31 -0.59
C VAL A 194 -14.15 -3.58 0.06
N SER A 195 -15.20 -2.96 -0.48
CA SER A 195 -16.57 -3.26 -0.09
C SER A 195 -17.11 -4.40 -0.94
N VAL A 196 -17.57 -5.48 -0.30
CA VAL A 196 -18.26 -6.61 -0.95
C VAL A 196 -19.50 -6.93 -0.13
N ASN A 197 -20.67 -6.80 -0.74
CA ASN A 197 -21.95 -7.04 -0.08
C ASN A 197 -22.75 -8.06 -0.89
N MET A 198 -23.33 -9.03 -0.21
CA MET A 198 -24.26 -9.98 -0.82
C MET A 198 -25.67 -9.77 -0.31
N ARG A 199 -26.64 -9.80 -1.21
CA ARG A 199 -28.05 -9.80 -0.87
C ARG A 199 -28.82 -10.85 -1.65
N PRO A 200 -29.81 -11.53 -1.04
CA PRO A 200 -30.75 -12.34 -1.77
C PRO A 200 -31.74 -11.45 -2.54
N ILE A 201 -32.10 -11.84 -3.75
CA ILE A 201 -33.19 -11.26 -4.53
C ILE A 201 -34.37 -12.22 -4.44
N PRO A 202 -35.55 -11.78 -3.94
CA PRO A 202 -36.73 -12.64 -3.89
C PRO A 202 -37.19 -12.99 -5.31
N ALA A 203 -36.95 -14.23 -5.74
CA ALA A 203 -37.29 -14.67 -7.09
C ALA A 203 -37.59 -16.18 -7.14
N GLY A 204 -38.85 -16.54 -6.88
CA GLY A 204 -39.34 -17.91 -7.06
C GLY A 204 -38.68 -18.96 -6.15
N GLU A 205 -38.60 -20.20 -6.65
CA GLU A 205 -38.05 -21.35 -5.91
C GLU A 205 -36.52 -21.41 -5.93
N LYS A 206 -35.86 -20.78 -6.93
CA LYS A 206 -34.41 -20.80 -7.08
C LYS A 206 -33.79 -19.63 -6.30
N PRO A 207 -32.75 -19.86 -5.48
CA PRO A 207 -32.12 -18.77 -4.74
C PRO A 207 -31.35 -17.86 -5.70
N ILE A 208 -31.84 -16.64 -5.91
CA ILE A 208 -31.12 -15.60 -6.64
C ILE A 208 -30.29 -14.78 -5.65
N LEU A 209 -28.98 -14.75 -5.86
CA LEU A 209 -28.04 -13.96 -5.06
C LEU A 209 -27.40 -12.87 -5.91
N GLN A 210 -27.28 -11.68 -5.35
CA GLN A 210 -26.55 -10.57 -5.93
C GLN A 210 -25.36 -10.20 -5.04
N VAL A 211 -24.18 -10.09 -5.65
CA VAL A 211 -22.94 -9.65 -5.02
C VAL A 211 -22.54 -8.32 -5.62
N ASP A 212 -22.68 -7.24 -4.84
CA ASP A 212 -22.25 -5.90 -5.20
C ASP A 212 -20.84 -5.63 -4.64
N TYR A 213 -20.00 -4.96 -5.42
CA TYR A 213 -18.66 -4.60 -4.97
C TYR A 213 -18.19 -3.24 -5.47
N SER A 214 -17.31 -2.63 -4.68
CA SER A 214 -16.65 -1.39 -5.06
C SER A 214 -15.32 -1.20 -4.33
N TYR A 215 -14.37 -0.57 -5.00
CA TYR A 215 -13.10 -0.15 -4.41
C TYR A 215 -12.51 1.05 -5.17
N GLU A 216 -11.57 1.73 -4.52
CA GLU A 216 -10.82 2.85 -5.09
C GLU A 216 -9.32 2.59 -4.97
N ILE A 217 -8.58 2.95 -6.01
CA ILE A 217 -7.12 2.86 -6.07
C ILE A 217 -6.58 4.24 -6.43
N THR A 218 -5.83 4.84 -5.53
CA THR A 218 -5.21 6.15 -5.75
C THR A 218 -3.86 6.02 -6.43
N GLY A 219 -3.35 7.12 -6.98
CA GLY A 219 -2.01 7.21 -7.55
C GLY A 219 -0.94 6.88 -6.51
N ARG A 220 -1.21 7.14 -5.23
CA ARG A 220 -0.35 6.68 -4.13
C ARG A 220 -0.36 5.15 -4.00
N ASP A 221 -1.53 4.52 -4.12
CA ASP A 221 -1.65 3.06 -4.02
C ASP A 221 -0.95 2.36 -5.20
N PHE A 222 -1.01 2.97 -6.39
CA PHE A 222 -0.21 2.57 -7.56
C PHE A 222 1.30 2.85 -7.41
N GLY A 223 1.71 3.65 -6.42
CA GLY A 223 3.09 4.08 -6.22
C GLY A 223 3.56 5.19 -7.17
N LEU A 224 2.67 5.95 -7.81
CA LEU A 224 3.04 6.98 -8.79
C LEU A 224 3.70 8.18 -8.11
N GLN A 225 4.88 8.59 -8.57
CA GLN A 225 5.67 9.67 -7.94
C GLN A 225 5.04 11.05 -8.17
N LYS A 226 4.59 11.32 -9.40
CA LYS A 226 4.09 12.65 -9.83
C LYS A 226 2.57 12.75 -9.96
N LEU A 227 1.88 11.60 -9.93
CA LEU A 227 0.45 11.50 -10.24
C LEU A 227 -0.37 10.96 -9.04
N SER A 228 -0.03 11.37 -7.82
CA SER A 228 -0.70 10.89 -6.60
C SER A 228 -2.21 11.19 -6.56
N GLY A 229 -2.67 12.21 -7.28
CA GLY A 229 -4.08 12.58 -7.39
C GLY A 229 -4.88 11.82 -8.45
N LEU A 230 -4.27 10.86 -9.16
CA LEU A 230 -5.00 9.95 -10.05
C LEU A 230 -5.80 8.97 -9.20
N VAL A 231 -7.05 8.70 -9.54
CA VAL A 231 -7.88 7.73 -8.82
C VAL A 231 -8.62 6.87 -9.81
N GLN A 232 -8.51 5.56 -9.66
CA GLN A 232 -9.38 4.59 -10.32
C GLN A 232 -10.48 4.19 -9.34
N THR A 233 -11.74 4.38 -9.73
CA THR A 233 -12.91 3.92 -8.98
C THR A 233 -13.53 2.76 -9.74
N VAL A 234 -13.72 1.63 -9.06
CA VAL A 234 -14.33 0.42 -9.61
C VAL A 234 -15.65 0.16 -8.88
N LYS A 235 -16.70 -0.10 -9.66
CA LYS A 235 -18.00 -0.57 -9.15
C LYS A 235 -18.46 -1.74 -10.00
N GLY A 236 -18.98 -2.78 -9.39
CA GLY A 236 -19.54 -3.89 -10.12
C GLY A 236 -20.59 -4.65 -9.33
N SER A 237 -21.28 -5.53 -10.04
CA SER A 237 -22.30 -6.40 -9.48
C SER A 237 -22.35 -7.69 -10.27
N CYS A 238 -22.55 -8.80 -9.57
CA CYS A 238 -22.81 -10.12 -10.13
C CYS A 238 -24.13 -10.65 -9.60
N ILE A 239 -24.95 -11.25 -10.46
CA ILE A 239 -26.20 -11.91 -10.10
C ILE A 239 -26.20 -13.35 -10.60
N THR A 240 -26.70 -14.28 -9.80
CA THR A 240 -26.89 -15.68 -10.22
C THR A 240 -27.92 -15.76 -11.34
N GLU A 241 -27.55 -16.41 -12.43
CA GLU A 241 -28.36 -16.57 -13.64
C GLU A 241 -28.61 -18.05 -13.91
N TYR A 242 -29.89 -18.45 -13.86
CA TYR A 242 -30.31 -19.83 -14.06
C TYR A 242 -30.88 -20.06 -15.46
N ASP A 243 -31.30 -19.01 -16.16
CA ASP A 243 -31.94 -19.11 -17.47
C ASP A 243 -30.94 -19.35 -18.60
N TRP A 244 -29.64 -19.24 -18.31
CA TRP A 244 -28.59 -19.60 -19.26
C TRP A 244 -28.39 -21.10 -19.41
N LEU A 245 -28.82 -21.92 -18.44
CA LEU A 245 -28.76 -23.38 -18.57
C LEU A 245 -29.81 -23.83 -19.59
N THR A 246 -29.37 -24.22 -20.79
CA THR A 246 -30.26 -24.60 -21.91
C THR A 246 -30.44 -26.10 -22.05
N ASP A 247 -29.43 -26.89 -21.68
CA ASP A 247 -29.49 -28.35 -21.69
C ASP A 247 -28.69 -28.94 -20.51
N HIS A 248 -29.15 -30.10 -20.02
CA HIS A 248 -28.47 -30.91 -19.01
C HIS A 248 -28.66 -32.38 -19.37
N ASN A 249 -27.56 -33.09 -19.59
CA ASN A 249 -27.55 -34.50 -19.97
C ASN A 249 -26.36 -35.23 -19.34
N ASP A 250 -26.20 -36.53 -19.64
CA ASP A 250 -25.13 -37.37 -19.09
C ASP A 250 -23.70 -36.86 -19.40
N MET A 251 -23.52 -36.03 -20.44
CA MET A 251 -22.22 -35.44 -20.77
C MET A 251 -21.89 -34.22 -19.90
N GLY A 252 -22.90 -33.51 -19.39
CA GLY A 252 -22.71 -32.31 -18.59
C GLY A 252 -23.83 -31.28 -18.73
N ASP A 253 -23.54 -30.08 -18.23
CA ASP A 253 -24.41 -28.92 -18.29
C ASP A 253 -24.00 -28.00 -19.45
N TYR A 254 -24.96 -27.49 -20.21
CA TYR A 254 -24.72 -26.57 -21.33
C TYR A 254 -25.37 -25.22 -21.06
N TYR A 255 -24.55 -24.16 -21.10
CA TYR A 255 -24.96 -22.79 -20.80
C TYR A 255 -24.86 -21.92 -22.05
N THR A 256 -25.98 -21.31 -22.48
CA THR A 256 -26.02 -20.33 -23.56
C THR A 256 -25.95 -18.92 -22.99
N LEU A 257 -24.73 -18.40 -22.89
CA LEU A 257 -24.47 -17.12 -22.20
C LEU A 257 -25.15 -15.96 -22.93
N TRP A 258 -25.83 -15.11 -22.16
CA TRP A 258 -26.59 -13.95 -22.65
C TRP A 258 -27.63 -14.28 -23.74
N GLY A 259 -28.09 -15.53 -23.82
CA GLY A 259 -29.03 -15.99 -24.85
C GLY A 259 -28.43 -16.04 -26.26
N MET A 260 -27.10 -16.03 -26.40
CA MET A 260 -26.43 -16.06 -27.69
C MET A 260 -25.92 -17.48 -28.00
N ALA A 261 -26.46 -18.11 -29.04
CA ALA A 261 -26.12 -19.50 -29.40
C ALA A 261 -24.63 -19.73 -29.68
N ASN A 262 -23.92 -18.70 -30.18
CA ASN A 262 -22.47 -18.74 -30.42
C ASN A 262 -21.62 -18.56 -29.15
N GLN A 263 -22.24 -18.37 -27.98
CA GLN A 263 -21.61 -18.28 -26.66
C GLN A 263 -22.07 -19.45 -25.78
N THR A 264 -22.14 -20.66 -26.35
CA THR A 264 -22.50 -21.86 -25.59
C THR A 264 -21.24 -22.48 -24.96
N VAL A 265 -21.27 -22.69 -23.65
CA VAL A 265 -20.17 -23.24 -22.85
C VAL A 265 -20.68 -24.47 -22.10
N ALA A 266 -19.85 -25.52 -22.03
CA ALA A 266 -20.19 -26.75 -21.34
C ALA A 266 -19.41 -26.89 -20.02
N VAL A 267 -20.05 -27.42 -19.00
CA VAL A 267 -19.43 -27.97 -17.79
C VAL A 267 -19.55 -29.48 -17.88
N TYR A 268 -18.46 -30.15 -18.27
CA TYR A 268 -18.49 -31.59 -18.54
C TYR A 268 -18.50 -32.41 -17.25
N ALA A 269 -19.29 -33.49 -17.24
CA ALA A 269 -19.35 -34.43 -16.12
C ALA A 269 -17.98 -35.09 -15.84
N THR A 270 -17.13 -35.24 -16.86
CA THR A 270 -15.76 -35.77 -16.74
C THR A 270 -14.83 -34.88 -15.91
N GLU A 271 -15.18 -33.61 -15.71
CA GLU A 271 -14.40 -32.68 -14.90
C GLU A 271 -14.63 -32.85 -13.40
N ALA A 272 -15.56 -33.72 -12.97
CA ALA A 272 -15.85 -33.98 -11.56
C ALA A 272 -14.64 -34.48 -10.75
N ILE A 273 -13.60 -34.99 -11.42
CA ILE A 273 -12.33 -35.39 -10.79
C ILE A 273 -11.43 -34.21 -10.39
N ASN A 274 -11.68 -33.02 -10.96
CA ASN A 274 -10.89 -31.82 -10.72
C ASN A 274 -11.45 -31.05 -9.51
N PRO A 275 -10.61 -30.25 -8.81
CA PRO A 275 -11.12 -29.33 -7.79
C PRO A 275 -12.23 -28.41 -8.36
N PRO A 276 -13.15 -27.90 -7.52
CA PRO A 276 -14.09 -26.88 -7.98
C PRO A 276 -13.33 -25.65 -8.50
N TRP A 277 -13.72 -25.17 -9.68
CA TRP A 277 -13.07 -24.04 -10.34
C TRP A 277 -14.09 -23.22 -11.12
N ALA A 278 -13.67 -22.14 -11.79
CA ALA A 278 -14.56 -21.31 -12.56
C ALA A 278 -13.91 -20.82 -13.85
N THR A 279 -14.71 -20.73 -14.92
CA THR A 279 -14.32 -20.08 -16.17
C THR A 279 -14.89 -18.67 -16.27
N MET A 280 -14.16 -17.83 -16.98
CA MET A 280 -14.39 -16.39 -17.09
C MET A 280 -14.67 -16.06 -18.56
N HIS A 281 -15.83 -15.43 -18.84
CA HIS A 281 -16.26 -15.15 -20.21
C HIS A 281 -16.58 -13.67 -20.38
N LEU A 282 -15.95 -13.03 -21.37
CA LEU A 282 -16.23 -11.64 -21.72
C LEU A 282 -17.47 -11.52 -22.60
N HIS A 283 -18.29 -10.51 -22.36
CA HIS A 283 -19.41 -10.22 -23.26
C HIS A 283 -18.87 -9.81 -24.65
N PRO A 284 -19.47 -10.25 -25.77
CA PRO A 284 -19.01 -9.89 -27.13
C PRO A 284 -18.90 -8.39 -27.38
N ASN A 285 -19.79 -7.59 -26.77
CA ASN A 285 -19.75 -6.13 -26.86
C ASN A 285 -18.72 -5.44 -25.95
N THR A 286 -17.91 -6.19 -25.18
CA THR A 286 -16.93 -5.60 -24.23
C THR A 286 -15.99 -4.62 -24.93
N ALA A 287 -15.48 -4.94 -26.13
CA ALA A 287 -14.57 -4.03 -26.83
C ALA A 287 -15.15 -2.62 -27.04
N TYR A 288 -16.45 -2.54 -27.37
CA TYR A 288 -17.14 -1.28 -27.53
C TYR A 288 -17.43 -0.60 -26.18
N SER A 289 -17.90 -1.37 -25.19
CA SER A 289 -18.26 -0.82 -23.88
C SER A 289 -17.04 -0.34 -23.09
N SER A 290 -15.92 -1.06 -23.16
CA SER A 290 -14.64 -0.67 -22.57
C SER A 290 -14.19 0.69 -23.08
N TYR A 291 -14.30 0.93 -24.39
CA TYR A 291 -13.91 2.19 -24.99
C TYR A 291 -14.87 3.33 -24.61
N THR A 292 -16.18 3.12 -24.74
CA THR A 292 -17.18 4.20 -24.68
C THR A 292 -17.66 4.55 -23.28
N THR A 293 -17.87 3.55 -22.41
CA THR A 293 -18.57 3.72 -21.12
C THR A 293 -17.78 3.18 -19.92
N GLY A 294 -16.71 2.41 -20.20
CA GLY A 294 -15.97 1.62 -19.21
C GLY A 294 -16.82 0.60 -18.47
N ASN A 295 -18.06 0.35 -18.90
CA ASN A 295 -18.98 -0.61 -18.27
C ASN A 295 -18.95 -1.95 -18.99
N ASN A 296 -18.18 -2.87 -18.43
CA ASN A 296 -17.90 -4.16 -19.03
C ASN A 296 -18.77 -5.26 -18.42
N SER A 297 -19.56 -5.91 -19.26
CA SER A 297 -20.33 -7.10 -18.88
C SER A 297 -19.48 -8.36 -19.09
N TYR A 298 -19.64 -9.33 -18.19
CA TYR A 298 -18.94 -10.60 -18.23
C TYR A 298 -19.72 -11.68 -17.48
N ALA A 299 -19.32 -12.93 -17.66
CA ALA A 299 -19.92 -14.07 -17.01
C ALA A 299 -18.87 -14.89 -16.27
N ILE A 300 -19.27 -15.46 -15.13
CA ILE A 300 -18.49 -16.44 -14.38
C ILE A 300 -19.28 -17.74 -14.35
N LEU A 301 -18.71 -18.80 -14.90
CA LEU A 301 -19.33 -20.13 -14.89
C LEU A 301 -18.59 -21.01 -13.89
N VAL A 302 -19.33 -21.53 -12.90
CA VAL A 302 -18.75 -22.42 -11.90
C VAL A 302 -18.73 -23.86 -12.41
N HIS A 303 -17.56 -24.48 -12.32
CA HIS A 303 -17.37 -25.90 -12.58
C HIS A 303 -17.34 -26.59 -11.22
N SER A 304 -18.52 -26.85 -10.66
CA SER A 304 -18.70 -27.56 -9.38
C SER A 304 -19.61 -28.79 -9.49
N ALA A 305 -20.47 -28.87 -10.50
CA ALA A 305 -21.42 -29.97 -10.72
C ALA A 305 -20.74 -31.36 -10.71
N GLY A 306 -21.43 -32.35 -10.15
CA GLY A 306 -20.99 -33.76 -10.10
C GLY A 306 -19.83 -34.06 -9.14
N ARG A 307 -19.28 -33.05 -8.45
CA ARG A 307 -18.15 -33.25 -7.54
C ARG A 307 -18.62 -33.84 -6.22
N THR A 308 -17.80 -34.74 -5.68
CA THR A 308 -18.11 -35.38 -4.41
C THR A 308 -17.67 -34.52 -3.23
N SER A 309 -18.49 -34.46 -2.18
CA SER A 309 -18.21 -33.76 -0.94
C SER A 309 -18.42 -34.65 0.28
N TYR A 310 -17.60 -34.42 1.32
CA TYR A 310 -17.76 -35.09 2.61
C TYR A 310 -18.77 -34.39 3.55
N THR A 311 -19.23 -33.19 3.19
CA THR A 311 -20.22 -32.40 3.92
C THR A 311 -21.39 -32.04 3.00
N ALA A 312 -22.53 -31.67 3.58
CA ALA A 312 -23.69 -31.21 2.83
C ALA A 312 -23.71 -29.67 2.76
N SER A 313 -24.20 -29.11 1.66
CA SER A 313 -24.35 -27.66 1.49
C SER A 313 -25.64 -27.30 0.76
N SER A 314 -26.13 -26.09 1.04
CA SER A 314 -27.28 -25.46 0.39
C SER A 314 -26.89 -24.20 -0.39
N ASP A 315 -25.60 -23.88 -0.50
CA ASP A 315 -25.12 -22.74 -1.28
C ASP A 315 -25.43 -22.95 -2.77
N PRO A 316 -25.87 -21.93 -3.54
CA PRO A 316 -26.30 -22.14 -4.93
C PRO A 316 -25.25 -22.80 -5.83
N TRP A 317 -23.96 -22.52 -5.62
CA TRP A 317 -22.85 -23.12 -6.38
C TRP A 317 -22.46 -24.50 -5.89
N TYR A 318 -22.70 -24.81 -4.62
CA TYR A 318 -22.23 -26.04 -3.97
C TYR A 318 -23.36 -26.91 -3.42
N THR A 319 -24.61 -26.67 -3.83
CA THR A 319 -25.77 -27.39 -3.31
C THR A 319 -25.59 -28.88 -3.56
N THR A 320 -25.68 -29.68 -2.51
CA THR A 320 -25.42 -31.11 -2.58
C THR A 320 -26.68 -31.96 -2.39
N TYR A 321 -26.64 -33.19 -2.89
CA TYR A 321 -27.61 -34.24 -2.62
C TYR A 321 -26.90 -35.56 -2.27
N VAL A 322 -27.64 -36.53 -1.74
CA VAL A 322 -27.14 -37.89 -1.47
C VAL A 322 -27.56 -38.79 -2.64
N PRO A 323 -26.62 -39.33 -3.44
CA PRO A 323 -26.95 -40.20 -4.56
C PRO A 323 -27.66 -41.50 -4.14
N ILE A 324 -28.70 -41.90 -4.89
CA ILE A 324 -29.45 -43.14 -4.64
C ILE A 324 -28.65 -44.33 -5.19
N GLY A 325 -28.46 -45.37 -4.38
CA GLY A 325 -27.80 -46.60 -4.81
C GLY A 325 -26.26 -46.58 -4.76
N SER A 326 -25.65 -45.49 -4.27
CA SER A 326 -24.24 -45.50 -3.90
C SER A 326 -24.04 -46.36 -2.65
N ASN A 327 -23.88 -47.67 -2.83
CA ASN A 327 -23.13 -48.45 -1.85
C ASN A 327 -21.79 -47.73 -1.69
N GLN A 328 -21.54 -47.14 -0.52
CA GLN A 328 -20.33 -46.38 -0.22
C GLN A 328 -19.07 -47.19 -0.58
N THR A 329 -18.59 -47.09 -1.81
CA THR A 329 -17.41 -47.83 -2.26
C THR A 329 -16.33 -46.86 -2.66
N ARG A 330 -15.55 -46.57 -1.62
CA ARG A 330 -14.09 -46.54 -1.56
C ARG A 330 -13.33 -45.24 -1.76
N ASN A 331 -13.81 -44.19 -2.41
CA ASN A 331 -12.98 -42.96 -2.53
C ASN A 331 -13.70 -41.59 -2.64
N GLY A 332 -15.04 -41.52 -2.72
CA GLY A 332 -15.79 -40.25 -2.83
C GLY A 332 -16.81 -40.11 -1.71
N GLY A 333 -16.86 -38.98 -0.99
CA GLY A 333 -17.76 -38.69 0.15
C GLY A 333 -19.28 -38.95 -0.06
N PRO A 334 -20.11 -38.80 0.99
CA PRO A 334 -21.52 -39.19 0.97
C PRO A 334 -22.44 -38.23 0.20
N ASN A 335 -21.92 -37.08 -0.26
CA ASN A 335 -22.69 -36.06 -0.94
C ASN A 335 -22.10 -35.76 -2.32
N GLU A 336 -22.93 -35.35 -3.26
CA GLU A 336 -22.52 -34.91 -4.60
C GLU A 336 -23.15 -33.55 -4.92
N VAL A 337 -22.41 -32.67 -5.58
CA VAL A 337 -22.94 -31.37 -6.02
C VAL A 337 -23.94 -31.58 -7.15
N LEU A 338 -25.14 -31.03 -6.99
CA LEU A 338 -26.18 -31.06 -8.00
C LEU A 338 -25.70 -30.46 -9.32
N SER A 339 -26.16 -31.01 -10.44
CA SER A 339 -26.02 -30.40 -11.76
C SER A 339 -26.83 -29.11 -11.89
N GLY A 340 -26.59 -28.37 -12.97
CA GLY A 340 -27.29 -27.13 -13.29
C GLY A 340 -27.05 -26.01 -12.28
N ARG A 341 -25.81 -25.84 -11.82
CA ARG A 341 -25.43 -24.76 -10.89
C ARG A 341 -25.49 -23.41 -11.62
N PRO A 342 -25.99 -22.33 -10.99
CA PRO A 342 -26.16 -21.06 -11.69
C PRO A 342 -24.81 -20.46 -12.10
N ALA A 343 -24.74 -19.92 -13.31
CA ALA A 343 -23.69 -19.00 -13.70
C ALA A 343 -23.88 -17.65 -12.97
N LEU A 344 -22.89 -16.76 -13.06
CA LEU A 344 -23.03 -15.37 -12.68
C LEU A 344 -23.06 -14.49 -13.93
N SER A 345 -24.07 -13.64 -14.01
CA SER A 345 -24.13 -12.49 -14.93
C SER A 345 -23.58 -11.26 -14.20
N CYS A 346 -22.48 -10.71 -14.69
CA CYS A 346 -21.76 -9.64 -14.02
C CYS A 346 -21.58 -8.41 -14.91
N TRP A 347 -21.43 -7.26 -14.27
CA TRP A 347 -20.93 -6.04 -14.89
C TRP A 347 -19.95 -5.32 -13.96
N GLN A 348 -19.02 -4.58 -14.56
CA GLN A 348 -18.08 -3.73 -13.85
C GLN A 348 -17.88 -2.41 -14.61
N LYS A 349 -18.07 -1.29 -13.92
CA LYS A 349 -17.75 0.05 -14.40
C LYS A 349 -16.47 0.55 -13.75
N ASP A 350 -15.49 0.85 -14.60
CA ASP A 350 -14.23 1.46 -14.20
C ASP A 350 -14.23 2.94 -14.62
N SER A 351 -14.04 3.85 -13.66
CA SER A 351 -13.92 5.29 -13.95
C SER A 351 -12.61 5.83 -13.41
N TRP A 352 -12.04 6.81 -14.10
CA TRP A 352 -10.78 7.44 -13.72
C TRP A 352 -11.00 8.91 -13.41
N SER A 353 -10.36 9.40 -12.38
CA SER A 353 -10.43 10.81 -12.01
C SER A 353 -9.06 11.41 -11.71
N PHE A 354 -8.91 12.69 -12.02
CA PHE A 354 -7.71 13.46 -11.72
C PHE A 354 -8.09 14.92 -11.50
N LYS A 355 -7.69 15.49 -10.35
CA LYS A 355 -7.96 16.89 -9.98
C LYS A 355 -9.44 17.31 -10.14
N GLY A 356 -10.36 16.42 -9.76
CA GLY A 356 -11.81 16.67 -9.81
C GLY A 356 -12.48 16.47 -11.18
N GLN A 357 -11.72 16.13 -12.22
CA GLN A 357 -12.27 15.69 -13.51
C GLN A 357 -12.42 14.18 -13.52
N VAL A 358 -13.44 13.66 -14.19
CA VAL A 358 -13.74 12.23 -14.27
C VAL A 358 -13.94 11.84 -15.73
N VAL A 359 -13.37 10.71 -16.12
CA VAL A 359 -13.61 10.04 -17.41
C VAL A 359 -14.11 8.64 -17.16
N GLU A 360 -14.98 8.15 -18.05
CA GLU A 360 -15.66 6.87 -17.87
C GLU A 360 -14.83 5.67 -18.34
N SER A 361 -13.62 5.87 -18.88
CA SER A 361 -12.80 4.77 -19.39
C SER A 361 -11.31 5.10 -19.34
N VAL A 362 -10.48 4.07 -19.22
CA VAL A 362 -9.01 4.16 -19.35
C VAL A 362 -8.60 4.71 -20.72
N PHE A 363 -9.41 4.51 -21.76
CA PHE A 363 -9.12 5.01 -23.11
C PHE A 363 -9.21 6.54 -23.23
N HIS A 364 -9.87 7.18 -22.27
CA HIS A 364 -10.08 8.63 -22.19
C HIS A 364 -9.17 9.31 -21.16
N LEU A 365 -8.13 8.64 -20.67
CA LEU A 365 -7.18 9.25 -19.73
C LEU A 365 -6.53 10.53 -20.28
N SER A 366 -6.26 10.58 -21.58
CA SER A 366 -5.75 11.78 -22.27
C SER A 366 -6.67 13.00 -22.18
N ASP A 367 -7.96 12.79 -21.90
CA ASP A 367 -8.96 13.86 -21.87
C ASP A 367 -8.96 14.59 -20.51
N LEU A 368 -8.28 14.01 -19.49
CA LEU A 368 -8.10 14.62 -18.17
C LEU A 368 -7.06 15.76 -18.25
N LYS A 369 -7.49 17.01 -18.07
CA LYS A 369 -6.61 18.17 -18.22
C LYS A 369 -5.50 18.19 -17.17
N GLY A 370 -4.27 18.34 -17.64
CA GLY A 370 -3.09 18.42 -16.79
C GLY A 370 -2.62 17.07 -16.26
N LEU A 371 -3.20 15.96 -16.73
CA LEU A 371 -2.64 14.63 -16.57
C LEU A 371 -1.53 14.45 -17.60
N ASP A 372 -0.30 14.26 -17.13
CA ASP A 372 0.89 14.06 -17.97
C ASP A 372 1.42 12.64 -17.78
N LEU A 373 0.83 11.70 -18.53
CA LEU A 373 1.21 10.30 -18.52
C LEU A 373 2.39 10.04 -19.47
N PRO A 374 3.41 9.28 -19.05
CA PRO A 374 4.39 8.72 -19.98
C PRO A 374 3.69 7.91 -21.08
N PRO A 375 4.09 8.02 -22.37
CA PRO A 375 3.44 7.27 -23.45
C PRO A 375 3.39 5.76 -23.23
N SER A 376 4.44 5.19 -22.62
CA SER A 376 4.48 3.76 -22.27
C SER A 376 3.46 3.34 -21.22
N TRP A 377 3.03 4.28 -20.36
CA TRP A 377 2.00 4.01 -19.37
C TRP A 377 0.60 4.04 -19.96
N ASP A 378 0.34 4.88 -20.97
CA ASP A 378 -0.97 4.93 -21.62
C ASP A 378 -1.31 3.57 -22.25
N ASP A 379 -0.39 3.03 -23.06
CA ASP A 379 -0.54 1.69 -23.66
C ASP A 379 -0.65 0.59 -22.58
N PHE A 380 0.22 0.65 -21.56
CA PHE A 380 0.21 -0.33 -20.47
C PHE A 380 -1.10 -0.30 -19.68
N LEU A 381 -1.57 0.87 -19.27
CA LEU A 381 -2.83 1.02 -18.52
C LEU A 381 -4.02 0.59 -19.36
N ARG A 382 -4.08 0.95 -20.65
CA ARG A 382 -5.11 0.47 -21.58
C ARG A 382 -5.10 -1.06 -21.64
N GLY A 383 -3.93 -1.68 -21.83
CA GLY A 383 -3.81 -3.14 -21.85
C GLY A 383 -4.19 -3.81 -20.52
N GLN A 384 -3.89 -3.19 -19.38
CA GLN A 384 -4.21 -3.74 -18.06
C GLN A 384 -5.67 -3.55 -17.63
N PHE A 385 -6.37 -2.53 -18.16
CA PHE A 385 -7.72 -2.16 -17.73
C PHE A 385 -8.73 -2.10 -18.88
N VAL A 386 -8.41 -2.67 -20.04
CA VAL A 386 -9.38 -2.87 -21.13
C VAL A 386 -10.51 -3.82 -20.69
N ALA A 387 -10.21 -4.76 -19.79
CA ALA A 387 -11.18 -5.68 -19.22
C ALA A 387 -11.12 -5.67 -17.68
N PRO A 388 -12.23 -6.04 -17.00
CA PRO A 388 -12.26 -6.20 -15.56
C PRO A 388 -11.11 -7.09 -15.05
N LYS A 389 -10.33 -6.60 -14.07
CA LYS A 389 -9.16 -7.32 -13.55
C LYS A 389 -9.51 -8.69 -12.95
N ILE A 390 -10.74 -8.88 -12.47
CA ILE A 390 -11.25 -10.17 -11.98
C ILE A 390 -11.20 -11.27 -13.04
N LEU A 391 -11.37 -10.94 -14.32
CA LEU A 391 -11.30 -11.89 -15.43
C LEU A 391 -9.86 -12.31 -15.70
N ASP A 392 -8.96 -11.33 -15.81
CA ASP A 392 -7.51 -11.56 -15.93
C ASP A 392 -7.02 -12.51 -14.83
N ILE A 393 -7.49 -12.31 -13.59
CA ILE A 393 -7.18 -13.15 -12.44
C ILE A 393 -7.79 -14.55 -12.58
N GLY A 394 -9.08 -14.68 -12.88
CA GLY A 394 -9.70 -16.00 -13.02
C GLY A 394 -9.08 -16.84 -14.12
N ILE A 395 -8.80 -16.24 -15.29
CA ILE A 395 -8.11 -16.93 -16.39
C ILE A 395 -6.67 -17.28 -15.99
N SER A 396 -5.98 -16.44 -15.20
CA SER A 396 -4.59 -16.68 -14.77
C SER A 396 -4.45 -17.77 -13.70
N LEU A 397 -5.46 -17.88 -12.82
CA LEU A 397 -5.46 -18.83 -11.71
C LEU A 397 -6.02 -20.20 -12.11
N ASP A 398 -6.89 -20.25 -13.13
CA ASP A 398 -7.50 -21.47 -13.64
C ASP A 398 -8.11 -22.32 -12.51
N CYS A 399 -7.66 -23.55 -12.28
CA CYS A 399 -8.15 -24.40 -11.20
C CYS A 399 -7.95 -23.84 -9.77
N ALA A 400 -7.07 -22.84 -9.59
CA ALA A 400 -6.82 -22.20 -8.29
C ALA A 400 -7.70 -20.97 -8.02
N THR A 401 -8.64 -20.66 -8.92
CA THR A 401 -9.50 -19.46 -8.90
C THR A 401 -10.37 -19.39 -7.63
N LEU A 402 -10.92 -20.52 -7.18
CA LEU A 402 -11.86 -20.57 -6.06
C LEU A 402 -11.18 -20.97 -4.74
N VAL A 403 -11.72 -20.51 -3.61
CA VAL A 403 -11.38 -20.97 -2.25
C VAL A 403 -11.73 -22.44 -2.09
N SER A 404 -12.88 -22.85 -2.62
CA SER A 404 -13.35 -24.25 -2.58
C SER A 404 -12.34 -25.25 -3.15
N ALA A 405 -11.50 -24.85 -4.12
CA ALA A 405 -10.41 -25.66 -4.63
C ALA A 405 -9.38 -26.08 -3.54
N THR A 406 -9.23 -25.29 -2.47
CA THR A 406 -8.25 -25.53 -1.41
C THR A 406 -8.65 -26.63 -0.43
N THR A 407 -9.94 -26.97 -0.37
CA THR A 407 -10.46 -28.07 0.48
C THR A 407 -10.55 -29.40 -0.26
N HIS A 408 -10.20 -29.42 -1.55
CA HIS A 408 -10.24 -30.59 -2.39
C HIS A 408 -9.04 -31.52 -2.12
N LEU A 409 -9.32 -32.65 -1.46
CA LEU A 409 -8.35 -33.68 -1.10
C LEU A 409 -8.85 -35.03 -1.60
N ASN A 410 -8.04 -35.73 -2.39
CA ASN A 410 -8.36 -37.06 -2.91
C ASN A 410 -9.74 -37.14 -3.61
N GLN A 411 -10.03 -36.17 -4.49
CA GLN A 411 -11.30 -36.07 -5.25
C GLN A 411 -12.55 -35.73 -4.42
N VAL A 412 -12.38 -35.35 -3.15
CA VAL A 412 -13.48 -34.93 -2.28
C VAL A 412 -13.16 -33.56 -1.70
N PHE A 413 -14.15 -32.66 -1.65
CA PHE A 413 -13.99 -31.34 -1.05
C PHE A 413 -15.01 -31.06 0.05
N ASP A 414 -14.85 -29.95 0.77
CA ASP A 414 -15.79 -29.50 1.80
C ASP A 414 -16.81 -28.52 1.19
N ALA A 415 -18.02 -28.98 0.92
CA ALA A 415 -19.07 -28.14 0.36
C ALA A 415 -19.66 -27.18 1.40
N GLN A 416 -19.66 -27.56 2.69
CA GLN A 416 -20.22 -26.75 3.77
C GLN A 416 -19.38 -25.51 4.08
N SER A 417 -18.05 -25.61 4.03
CA SER A 417 -17.17 -24.44 4.17
C SER A 417 -17.00 -23.62 2.88
N SER A 418 -17.51 -24.12 1.76
CA SER A 418 -17.50 -23.43 0.46
C SER A 418 -18.79 -22.62 0.27
N SER A 419 -18.66 -21.40 -0.25
CA SER A 419 -19.82 -20.59 -0.64
C SER A 419 -19.49 -19.64 -1.79
N LEU A 420 -20.50 -19.34 -2.60
CA LEU A 420 -20.42 -18.34 -3.67
C LEU A 420 -19.87 -17.01 -3.15
N PHE A 421 -20.33 -16.59 -1.97
CA PHE A 421 -19.88 -15.33 -1.38
C PHE A 421 -18.39 -15.31 -1.05
N VAL A 422 -17.87 -16.37 -0.41
CA VAL A 422 -16.46 -16.45 -0.02
C VAL A 422 -15.55 -16.48 -1.25
N ASP A 423 -15.96 -17.20 -2.30
CA ASP A 423 -15.23 -17.24 -3.56
C ASP A 423 -15.23 -15.89 -4.27
N MET A 424 -16.39 -15.25 -4.38
CA MET A 424 -16.49 -13.91 -4.97
C MET A 424 -15.70 -12.89 -4.16
N GLN A 425 -15.77 -12.93 -2.82
CA GLN A 425 -15.00 -12.04 -1.97
C GLN A 425 -13.49 -12.22 -2.18
N ARG A 426 -13.00 -13.46 -2.33
CA ARG A 426 -11.60 -13.72 -2.68
C ARG A 426 -11.25 -13.15 -4.04
N LEU A 427 -12.06 -13.40 -5.07
CA LEU A 427 -11.79 -12.94 -6.43
C LEU A 427 -11.75 -11.42 -6.52
N ILE A 428 -12.71 -10.73 -5.90
CA ILE A 428 -12.79 -9.27 -5.89
C ILE A 428 -11.61 -8.66 -5.13
N ARG A 429 -11.26 -9.20 -3.95
CA ARG A 429 -10.08 -8.73 -3.18
C ARG A 429 -8.78 -8.99 -3.92
N THR A 430 -8.67 -10.12 -4.61
CA THR A 430 -7.51 -10.45 -5.45
C THR A 430 -7.41 -9.49 -6.63
N ALA A 431 -8.53 -9.19 -7.29
CA ALA A 431 -8.59 -8.22 -8.38
C ALA A 431 -8.16 -6.82 -7.92
N PHE A 432 -8.62 -6.37 -6.74
CA PHE A 432 -8.16 -5.11 -6.14
C PHE A 432 -6.64 -5.07 -5.93
N VAL A 433 -6.08 -6.10 -5.30
CA VAL A 433 -4.62 -6.17 -5.05
C VAL A 433 -3.85 -6.22 -6.37
N ALA A 434 -4.31 -7.01 -7.33
CA ALA A 434 -3.68 -7.11 -8.65
C ALA A 434 -3.75 -5.79 -9.42
N SER A 435 -4.88 -5.07 -9.34
CA SER A 435 -5.02 -3.72 -9.92
C SER A 435 -4.09 -2.73 -9.24
N ARG A 436 -4.00 -2.73 -7.90
CA ARG A 436 -3.12 -1.83 -7.15
C ARG A 436 -1.66 -2.05 -7.51
N ASP A 437 -1.25 -3.32 -7.55
CA ASP A 437 0.16 -3.71 -7.65
C ASP A 437 0.66 -3.82 -9.10
N ILE A 438 -0.11 -3.40 -10.13
CA ILE A 438 0.28 -3.57 -11.55
C ILE A 438 1.69 -3.05 -11.87
N PHE A 439 2.08 -1.90 -11.34
CA PHE A 439 3.40 -1.30 -11.57
C PHE A 439 4.48 -2.06 -10.82
N LYS A 440 4.21 -2.47 -9.58
CA LYS A 440 5.10 -3.34 -8.82
C LYS A 440 5.34 -4.66 -9.55
N GLU A 441 4.26 -5.30 -10.01
CA GLU A 441 4.30 -6.56 -10.73
C GLU A 441 5.06 -6.46 -12.05
N SER A 442 5.01 -5.31 -12.74
CA SER A 442 5.80 -5.06 -13.95
C SER A 442 7.32 -5.17 -13.74
N THR A 443 7.80 -5.02 -12.50
CA THR A 443 9.22 -5.18 -12.14
C THR A 443 9.60 -6.59 -11.67
N MET A 444 8.58 -7.44 -11.48
CA MET A 444 8.73 -8.82 -11.01
C MET A 444 8.54 -9.83 -12.13
N VAL A 445 7.91 -9.43 -13.24
CA VAL A 445 7.82 -10.24 -14.46
C VAL A 445 9.15 -10.20 -15.20
N THR A 446 9.64 -11.38 -15.56
CA THR A 446 10.81 -11.52 -16.44
C THR A 446 10.35 -11.78 -17.85
N GLU A 447 11.05 -11.23 -18.83
CA GLU A 447 10.87 -11.57 -20.23
C GLU A 447 10.94 -13.09 -20.43
N ARG A 448 9.87 -13.67 -20.97
CA ARG A 448 9.77 -15.08 -21.35
C ARG A 448 8.92 -15.18 -22.61
N TYR A 449 9.03 -16.33 -23.28
CA TYR A 449 8.20 -16.69 -24.43
C TYR A 449 8.31 -15.75 -25.64
N ASN A 450 9.39 -14.96 -25.75
CA ASN A 450 9.63 -13.96 -26.80
C ASN A 450 8.51 -12.91 -26.89
N ILE A 451 7.89 -12.57 -25.76
CA ILE A 451 6.90 -11.50 -25.69
C ILE A 451 7.65 -10.17 -25.53
N ALA A 452 7.40 -9.23 -26.45
CA ALA A 452 8.09 -7.95 -26.49
C ALA A 452 7.81 -7.10 -25.23
N ASN A 453 8.79 -6.27 -24.88
CA ASN A 453 8.69 -5.34 -23.76
C ASN A 453 8.33 -3.92 -24.26
N ALA A 454 7.09 -3.50 -24.06
CA ALA A 454 6.61 -2.16 -24.40
C ALA A 454 7.27 -1.05 -23.56
N ALA A 455 7.96 -1.40 -22.46
CA ALA A 455 8.74 -0.47 -21.63
C ALA A 455 10.10 -0.08 -22.26
N THR A 456 10.55 -0.81 -23.29
CA THR A 456 11.82 -0.54 -23.98
C THR A 456 11.61 0.01 -25.38
N ASN A 457 12.59 0.75 -25.89
CA ASN A 457 12.64 1.18 -27.28
C ASN A 457 13.22 0.07 -28.19
N PRO A 458 13.20 0.22 -29.53
CA PRO A 458 13.76 -0.77 -30.45
C PRO A 458 15.27 -1.07 -30.24
N GLN A 459 15.99 -0.20 -29.53
CA GLN A 459 17.40 -0.37 -29.18
C GLN A 459 17.59 -1.10 -27.84
N GLY A 460 16.51 -1.58 -27.21
CA GLY A 460 16.55 -2.28 -25.92
C GLY A 460 16.81 -1.39 -24.71
N ARG A 461 16.73 -0.06 -24.85
CA ARG A 461 16.86 0.88 -23.73
C ARG A 461 15.49 1.20 -23.14
N PRO A 462 15.38 1.43 -21.82
CA PRO A 462 14.14 1.88 -21.20
C PRO A 462 13.62 3.16 -21.86
N LYS A 463 12.30 3.22 -22.11
CA LYS A 463 11.63 4.45 -22.57
C LYS A 463 11.71 5.52 -21.48
N ASP A 464 11.62 6.77 -21.90
CA ASP A 464 11.65 7.90 -20.99
C ASP A 464 10.50 7.81 -19.96
N ARG A 465 10.81 8.19 -18.71
CA ARG A 465 9.86 8.23 -17.57
C ARG A 465 9.15 6.91 -17.24
N VAL A 466 9.61 5.77 -17.78
CA VAL A 466 8.92 4.48 -17.62
C VAL A 466 8.85 3.99 -16.17
N ALA A 467 9.80 4.42 -15.34
CA ALA A 467 9.93 4.06 -13.93
C ALA A 467 9.56 5.18 -12.95
N GLU A 468 8.70 6.13 -13.34
CA GLU A 468 8.20 7.20 -12.44
C GLU A 468 7.21 6.71 -11.36
N PHE A 469 7.43 5.51 -10.84
CA PHE A 469 6.70 4.92 -9.71
C PHE A 469 7.67 4.40 -8.65
N VAL A 470 7.15 4.03 -7.48
CA VAL A 470 7.91 3.53 -6.34
C VAL A 470 7.49 2.11 -6.01
N LEU A 471 8.46 1.32 -5.55
CA LEU A 471 8.28 -0.04 -5.09
C LEU A 471 8.35 -0.07 -3.57
N THR A 472 7.27 -0.52 -2.92
CA THR A 472 7.26 -0.74 -1.47
C THR A 472 7.96 -2.06 -1.12
N THR A 473 8.92 -2.01 -0.19
CA THR A 473 9.75 -3.15 0.20
C THR A 473 10.25 -3.01 1.65
N SER A 474 10.40 -4.12 2.37
CA SER A 474 10.89 -4.10 3.76
C SER A 474 12.39 -3.89 3.92
N VAL A 475 13.15 -4.01 2.83
CA VAL A 475 14.62 -3.88 2.87
C VAL A 475 15.10 -2.45 2.59
N VAL A 476 14.18 -1.50 2.39
CA VAL A 476 14.48 -0.08 2.10
C VAL A 476 13.84 0.82 3.15
N SER A 477 14.56 1.86 3.52
CA SER A 477 14.04 3.01 4.26
C SER A 477 14.06 4.26 3.36
N THR A 478 12.91 4.93 3.27
CA THR A 478 12.77 6.19 2.55
C THR A 478 13.00 7.35 3.51
N LEU A 479 14.00 8.18 3.24
CA LEU A 479 14.35 9.32 4.09
C LEU A 479 13.85 10.64 3.51
N SER A 480 13.29 11.50 4.35
CA SER A 480 12.86 12.86 4.01
C SER A 480 14.08 13.76 3.80
N ILE A 481 14.25 14.31 2.58
CA ILE A 481 15.33 15.26 2.28
C ILE A 481 15.19 16.56 3.10
N PRO A 482 14.00 17.15 3.27
CA PRO A 482 13.83 18.31 4.12
C PRO A 482 14.39 18.09 5.54
N VAL A 483 14.10 16.95 6.18
CA VAL A 483 14.63 16.63 7.52
C VAL A 483 16.14 16.39 7.45
N LEU A 484 16.60 15.63 6.45
CA LEU A 484 18.00 15.29 6.23
C LEU A 484 18.89 16.54 6.10
N VAL A 485 18.38 17.63 5.53
CA VAL A 485 19.11 18.90 5.35
C VAL A 485 18.90 19.87 6.51
N THR A 486 17.67 20.03 7.00
CA THR A 486 17.36 21.04 8.02
C THR A 486 18.04 20.78 9.36
N VAL A 487 18.07 19.53 9.83
CA VAL A 487 18.65 19.20 11.15
C VAL A 487 20.16 19.50 11.19
N PRO A 488 21.00 19.04 10.25
CA PRO A 488 22.42 19.41 10.23
C PRO A 488 22.68 20.91 10.08
N VAL A 489 21.88 21.62 9.27
CA VAL A 489 22.02 23.07 9.10
C VAL A 489 21.71 23.81 10.39
N ILE A 490 20.59 23.48 11.07
CA ILE A 490 20.24 24.07 12.37
C ILE A 490 21.34 23.79 13.40
N PHE A 491 21.84 22.55 13.45
CA PHE A 491 22.95 22.18 14.33
C PHE A 491 24.20 23.04 14.07
N LEU A 492 24.60 23.18 12.81
CA LEU A 492 25.78 23.96 12.42
C LEU A 492 25.60 25.44 12.80
N VAL A 493 24.44 26.03 12.49
CA VAL A 493 24.12 27.42 12.84
C VAL A 493 24.20 27.64 14.36
N LEU A 494 23.59 26.74 15.15
CA LEU A 494 23.64 26.81 16.61
C LEU A 494 25.07 26.66 17.14
N CYS A 495 25.89 25.79 16.55
CA CYS A 495 27.28 25.63 16.93
C CYS A 495 28.11 26.89 16.62
N VAL A 496 27.96 27.47 15.43
CA VAL A 496 28.65 28.70 15.05
C VAL A 496 28.26 29.84 16.00
N LEU A 497 26.97 30.03 16.24
CA LEU A 497 26.47 31.06 17.17
C LEU A 497 27.00 30.85 18.59
N ALA A 498 27.03 29.60 19.07
CA ALA A 498 27.55 29.27 20.39
C ALA A 498 29.08 29.41 20.51
N ALA A 499 29.80 29.32 19.39
CA ALA A 499 31.25 29.42 19.32
C ALA A 499 31.77 30.87 19.20
N ILE A 500 30.91 31.84 18.83
CA ILE A 500 31.30 33.25 18.76
C ILE A 500 31.87 33.67 20.13
N PRO A 501 33.12 34.15 20.20
CA PRO A 501 33.73 34.56 21.46
C PRO A 501 32.98 35.76 22.02
N TRP A 502 32.10 35.50 22.98
CA TRP A 502 31.36 36.56 23.67
C TRP A 502 32.31 37.34 24.60
N PRO A 503 32.24 38.68 24.62
CA PRO A 503 33.14 39.56 25.39
C PRO A 503 33.04 39.40 26.92
N TYR A 504 32.15 38.54 27.40
CA TYR A 504 32.06 38.12 28.80
C TYR A 504 33.29 37.31 29.26
N LYS A 505 33.82 36.41 28.41
CA LYS A 505 34.94 35.52 28.81
C LYS A 505 36.25 36.28 29.05
N THR A 506 36.45 37.41 28.39
CA THR A 506 37.61 38.29 28.61
C THR A 506 37.53 39.03 29.94
N ARG A 507 36.36 39.53 30.34
CA ARG A 507 36.18 40.25 31.62
C ARG A 507 36.34 39.37 32.88
N GLN A 508 35.91 38.11 32.83
CA GLN A 508 36.14 37.19 33.97
C GLN A 508 37.62 36.80 34.11
N ARG A 509 38.36 36.68 33.01
CA ARG A 509 39.81 36.43 33.05
C ARG A 509 40.55 37.62 33.65
N GLU A 510 40.15 38.85 33.32
CA GLU A 510 40.72 40.07 33.93
C GLU A 510 40.41 40.18 35.42
N ARG A 511 39.20 39.83 35.88
CA ARG A 511 38.85 39.83 37.32
C ARG A 511 39.54 38.73 38.15
N ARG A 512 39.98 37.62 37.53
CA ARG A 512 40.78 36.60 38.25
C ARG A 512 42.27 36.93 38.27
N ILE A 513 42.76 37.80 37.37
CA ILE A 513 44.17 38.21 37.30
C ILE A 513 44.43 39.43 38.19
N ASN A 514 43.43 40.29 38.40
CA ASN A 514 43.46 41.38 39.38
C ASN A 514 42.34 41.15 40.43
N PRO A 515 42.59 40.35 41.48
CA PRO A 515 41.66 40.17 42.59
C PRO A 515 41.45 41.44 43.42
#